data_AF-A0A3P9DFT2-F1
#
_entry.id   AF-A0A3P9DFT2-F1
#
_cell.length_a   1.000
_cell.length_b   1.000
_cell.length_c   1.000
_cell.angle_alpha   90.00
_cell.angle_beta   90.00
_cell.angle_gamma   90.00
#
_symmetry.space_group_name_H-M   'P 1'
#
loop_
_entity.id
_entity.type
_entity.pdbx_description
1 polymer ?
#
loop_
_entity_poly.entity_id
_entity_poly.type
_entity_poly.pdbx_seq_one_letter_code
_entity_poly.pdbx_strand_id
1 'polypeptide(L)'
;MIEVYCFVHLSVQEFLAALHVHLTFTNSGINLLKEEETASVQTDESSVRQFYQSAVNKALKSPNGHLDMFLRFLLGLSMPSNQDLLQGLLTQTGISSQINQEAVKYIKERMNGALSPEKSMNLLHCLNELNDDSIVKEVQHQLSSGHLSKVNLSPAQWSALVFILLSSEAGLDVFDLRKYSASEEALQLLPVVKAYCFKVFISKVWKVHCYSCLSRLGVCNLTERSCEALSSILSSQSSSLRELDMSNNDNLQVSGVKLLCVGLGNPHCMLETLRLADSLFQEIWIFHNCFTSLATALRSNPSYLKELDLSYNHPGNSGMKLLSALKEDPHVKLVILW
;
A
#
# COMPACT_ATOMS: atom_id res chain seq x y z
N MET A 1 34.14 27.45 -16.87
CA MET A 1 33.47 26.65 -15.83
C MET A 1 32.05 27.17 -15.75
N ILE A 2 31.03 26.35 -16.00
CA ILE A 2 29.63 26.80 -15.91
C ILE A 2 29.27 26.76 -14.43
N GLU A 3 28.85 27.89 -13.88
CA GLU A 3 28.26 27.93 -12.55
C GLU A 3 26.85 27.31 -12.61
N VAL A 4 26.61 26.31 -11.77
CA VAL A 4 25.32 25.64 -11.66
C VAL A 4 24.72 26.00 -10.30
N TYR A 5 23.54 26.64 -10.33
CA TYR A 5 22.78 26.96 -9.14
C TYR A 5 21.75 25.86 -8.87
N CYS A 6 21.58 25.48 -7.60
CA CYS A 6 20.59 24.51 -7.18
C CYS A 6 19.95 24.91 -5.86
N PHE A 7 18.74 24.41 -5.60
CA PHE A 7 18.13 24.52 -4.27
C PHE A 7 18.82 23.59 -3.29
N VAL A 8 18.86 24.00 -2.02
CA VAL A 8 19.45 23.21 -0.93
C VAL A 8 18.77 21.85 -0.75
N HIS A 9 17.49 21.74 -1.10
CA HIS A 9 16.72 20.50 -1.04
C HIS A 9 15.50 20.57 -1.97
N LEU A 10 15.04 19.44 -2.50
CA LEU A 10 13.88 19.37 -3.41
C LEU A 10 12.60 19.91 -2.76
N SER A 11 12.38 19.62 -1.47
CA SER A 11 11.22 20.17 -0.74
C SER A 11 11.21 21.69 -0.66
N VAL A 12 12.39 22.33 -0.62
CA VAL A 12 12.50 23.81 -0.64
C VAL A 12 12.14 24.33 -2.03
N GLN A 13 12.59 23.66 -3.09
CA GLN A 13 12.20 23.98 -4.45
C GLN A 13 10.69 23.86 -4.65
N GLU A 14 10.08 22.76 -4.21
CA GLU A 14 8.65 22.51 -4.36
C GLU A 14 7.80 23.46 -3.50
N PHE A 15 8.26 23.80 -2.29
CA PHE A 15 7.62 24.80 -1.44
C PHE A 15 7.62 26.18 -2.12
N LEU A 16 8.78 26.63 -2.62
CA LEU A 16 8.88 27.93 -3.30
C LEU A 16 8.07 27.95 -4.60
N ALA A 17 8.01 26.84 -5.33
CA ALA A 17 7.13 26.70 -6.49
C ALA A 17 5.65 26.82 -6.09
N ALA A 18 5.24 26.15 -5.01
CA ALA A 18 3.87 26.23 -4.49
C ALA A 18 3.53 27.66 -4.04
N LEU A 19 4.43 28.32 -3.32
CA LEU A 19 4.29 29.71 -2.90
C LEU A 19 4.17 30.65 -4.09
N HIS A 20 5.03 30.49 -5.11
CA HIS A 20 4.97 31.29 -6.33
C HIS A 20 3.62 31.12 -7.03
N VAL A 21 3.18 29.89 -7.25
CA VAL A 21 1.90 29.59 -7.90
C VAL A 21 0.72 30.14 -7.09
N HIS A 22 0.74 30.00 -5.76
CA HIS A 22 -0.28 30.54 -4.86
C HIS A 22 -0.36 32.06 -4.95
N LEU A 23 0.77 32.76 -4.76
CA LEU A 23 0.82 34.22 -4.78
C LEU A 23 0.44 34.80 -6.13
N THR A 24 0.90 34.19 -7.23
CA THR A 24 0.50 34.62 -8.57
C THR A 24 -1.00 34.51 -8.74
N PHE A 25 -1.60 33.38 -8.37
CA PHE A 25 -3.05 33.22 -8.48
C PHE A 25 -3.81 34.20 -7.59
N THR A 26 -3.42 34.38 -6.32
CA THR A 26 -4.13 35.28 -5.41
C THR A 26 -4.01 36.75 -5.80
N ASN A 27 -2.84 37.19 -6.28
CA ASN A 27 -2.58 38.61 -6.57
C ASN A 27 -3.03 39.03 -7.98
N SER A 28 -3.03 38.13 -8.97
CA SER A 28 -3.37 38.47 -10.36
C SER A 28 -4.46 37.61 -11.01
N GLY A 29 -4.98 36.60 -10.32
CA GLY A 29 -5.98 35.66 -10.85
C GLY A 29 -5.42 34.68 -11.88
N ILE A 30 -4.10 34.69 -12.14
CA ILE A 30 -3.47 33.87 -13.18
C ILE A 30 -3.24 32.46 -12.65
N ASN A 31 -3.87 31.47 -13.29
CA ASN A 31 -3.67 30.05 -12.98
C ASN A 31 -2.51 29.48 -13.82
N LEU A 32 -1.30 29.47 -13.26
CA LEU A 32 -0.09 28.91 -13.88
C LEU A 32 -0.12 27.39 -14.11
N LEU A 33 -1.16 26.70 -13.64
CA LEU A 33 -1.27 25.24 -13.71
C LEU A 33 -2.01 24.77 -14.97
N LYS A 34 -2.74 25.66 -15.67
CA LYS A 34 -3.39 25.36 -16.96
C LYS A 34 -2.38 25.35 -18.11
N GLU A 35 -2.66 24.54 -19.13
CA GLU A 35 -1.83 24.41 -20.34
C GLU A 35 -2.10 25.52 -21.37
N GLU A 36 -3.28 26.16 -21.32
CA GLU A 36 -3.64 27.31 -22.18
C GLU A 36 -3.62 28.61 -21.38
N GLU A 37 -3.02 29.66 -21.96
CA GLU A 37 -2.97 31.00 -21.37
C GLU A 37 -4.38 31.56 -21.19
N THR A 38 -4.88 31.58 -19.96
CA THR A 38 -6.09 32.33 -19.63
C THR A 38 -5.72 33.78 -19.30
N ALA A 39 -6.35 34.74 -19.99
CA ALA A 39 -6.31 36.16 -19.63
C ALA A 39 -6.70 36.36 -18.15
N SER A 40 -6.26 37.46 -17.53
CA SER A 40 -6.55 37.74 -16.11
C SER A 40 -8.07 37.74 -15.89
N VAL A 41 -8.57 36.76 -15.13
CA VAL A 41 -9.98 36.70 -14.75
C VAL A 41 -10.10 37.32 -13.35
N GLN A 42 -11.16 38.09 -13.11
CA GLN A 42 -11.50 38.47 -11.73
C GLN A 42 -11.61 37.19 -10.88
N THR A 43 -10.98 37.18 -9.71
CA THR A 43 -10.95 36.02 -8.82
C THR A 43 -12.35 35.77 -8.24
N ASP A 44 -13.17 35.00 -8.97
CA ASP A 44 -14.47 34.51 -8.51
C ASP A 44 -14.36 33.09 -7.93
N GLU A 45 -15.40 32.63 -7.22
CA GLU A 45 -15.41 31.30 -6.57
C GLU A 45 -15.13 30.16 -7.55
N SER A 46 -15.63 30.26 -8.79
CA SER A 46 -15.41 29.29 -9.87
C SER A 46 -13.94 29.20 -10.29
N SER A 47 -13.27 30.34 -10.43
CA SER A 47 -11.86 30.42 -10.81
C SER A 47 -10.96 29.78 -9.75
N VAL A 48 -11.27 29.96 -8.46
CA VAL A 48 -10.48 29.37 -7.38
C VAL A 48 -10.72 27.87 -7.27
N ARG A 49 -11.96 27.42 -7.44
CA ARG A 49 -12.26 25.99 -7.54
C ARG A 49 -11.45 25.33 -8.66
N GLN A 50 -11.46 25.93 -9.86
CA GLN A 50 -10.69 25.42 -11.00
C GLN A 50 -9.18 25.42 -10.73
N PHE A 51 -8.67 26.39 -9.97
CA PHE A 51 -7.26 26.46 -9.59
C PHE A 51 -6.82 25.23 -8.77
N TYR A 52 -7.50 24.93 -7.66
CA TYR A 52 -7.15 23.75 -6.85
C TYR A 52 -7.43 22.43 -7.58
N GLN A 53 -8.50 22.36 -8.37
CA GLN A 53 -8.74 21.20 -9.24
C GLN A 53 -7.60 20.99 -10.24
N SER A 54 -7.08 22.06 -10.84
CA SER A 54 -5.94 22.01 -11.76
C SER A 54 -4.69 21.49 -11.05
N ALA A 55 -4.43 21.95 -9.82
CA ALA A 55 -3.31 21.48 -9.01
C ALA A 55 -3.39 19.98 -8.70
N VAL A 56 -4.54 19.53 -8.18
CA VAL A 56 -4.78 18.11 -7.88
C VAL A 56 -4.60 17.26 -9.14
N ASN A 57 -5.17 17.69 -10.28
CA ASN A 57 -5.02 16.96 -11.53
C ASN A 57 -3.59 16.92 -12.05
N LYS A 58 -2.85 18.02 -11.95
CA LYS A 58 -1.45 18.09 -12.41
C LYS A 58 -0.56 17.17 -11.57
N ALA A 59 -0.75 17.14 -10.25
CA ALA A 59 -0.06 16.20 -9.37
C ALA A 59 -0.42 14.74 -9.68
N LEU A 60 -1.71 14.43 -9.84
CA LEU A 60 -2.14 13.07 -10.19
C LEU A 60 -1.68 12.58 -11.57
N LYS A 61 -1.44 13.49 -12.52
CA LYS A 61 -0.84 13.16 -13.83
C LYS A 61 0.68 12.93 -13.75
N SER A 62 1.33 13.37 -12.67
CA SER A 62 2.77 13.15 -12.47
C SER A 62 3.08 11.64 -12.43
N PRO A 63 4.05 11.16 -13.22
CA PRO A 63 4.38 9.74 -13.25
C PRO A 63 5.09 9.29 -11.97
N ASN A 64 5.89 10.17 -11.36
CA ASN A 64 6.80 9.83 -10.26
C ASN A 64 6.48 10.54 -8.95
N GLY A 65 5.32 11.21 -8.83
CA GLY A 65 4.93 11.93 -7.61
C GLY A 65 5.76 13.18 -7.29
N HIS A 66 6.58 13.68 -8.21
CA HIS A 66 7.42 14.89 -8.01
C HIS A 66 6.63 16.21 -7.85
N LEU A 67 5.30 16.14 -7.79
CA LEU A 67 4.42 17.26 -7.49
C LEU A 67 3.59 17.01 -6.23
N ASP A 68 3.86 15.93 -5.50
CA ASP A 68 3.09 15.53 -4.32
C ASP A 68 3.31 16.52 -3.17
N MET A 69 4.58 16.86 -2.89
CA MET A 69 4.94 17.90 -1.93
C MET A 69 4.46 19.28 -2.38
N PHE A 70 4.62 19.59 -3.67
CA PHE A 70 4.10 20.84 -4.25
C PHE A 70 2.60 20.99 -3.95
N LEU A 71 1.79 19.95 -4.21
CA LEU A 71 0.35 19.98 -3.98
C LEU A 71 0.03 20.17 -2.49
N ARG A 72 0.73 19.44 -1.62
CA ARG A 72 0.57 19.56 -0.17
C ARG A 72 0.88 20.96 0.33
N PHE A 73 2.00 21.55 -0.10
CA PHE A 73 2.34 22.92 0.24
C PHE A 73 1.31 23.90 -0.30
N LEU A 74 0.84 23.73 -1.54
CA LEU A 74 -0.15 24.63 -2.13
C LEU A 74 -1.48 24.62 -1.36
N LEU A 75 -1.97 23.45 -0.96
CA LEU A 75 -3.17 23.32 -0.14
C LEU A 75 -2.95 23.79 1.30
N GLY A 76 -1.78 23.53 1.88
CA GLY A 76 -1.42 24.06 3.19
C GLY A 76 -1.40 25.59 3.18
N LEU A 77 -0.84 26.20 2.13
CA LEU A 77 -0.83 27.65 1.96
C LEU A 77 -2.24 28.23 1.94
N SER A 78 -3.24 27.54 1.38
CA SER A 78 -4.63 28.00 1.34
C SER A 78 -5.34 28.05 2.70
N MET A 79 -4.74 27.48 3.74
CA MET A 79 -5.33 27.46 5.07
C MET A 79 -5.32 28.86 5.71
N PRO A 80 -6.41 29.27 6.40
CA PRO A 80 -6.49 30.60 7.02
C PRO A 80 -5.30 30.91 7.94
N SER A 81 -4.88 29.94 8.75
CA SER A 81 -3.73 30.09 9.66
C SER A 81 -2.42 30.43 8.95
N ASN A 82 -2.25 29.96 7.71
CA ASN A 82 -1.07 30.24 6.90
C ASN A 82 -1.22 31.51 6.06
N GLN A 83 -2.45 31.85 5.64
CA GLN A 83 -2.75 33.12 4.98
C GLN A 83 -2.48 34.31 5.91
N ASP A 84 -2.76 34.18 7.21
CA ASP A 84 -2.46 35.21 8.21
C ASP A 84 -0.95 35.53 8.28
N LEU A 85 -0.09 34.50 8.16
CA LEU A 85 1.36 34.67 8.12
C LEU A 85 1.86 35.34 6.83
N LEU A 86 1.09 35.23 5.75
CA LEU A 86 1.40 35.76 4.42
C LEU A 86 0.69 37.08 4.13
N GLN A 87 0.03 37.69 5.12
CA GLN A 87 -0.77 38.89 4.92
C GLN A 87 0.00 40.07 4.33
N GLY A 88 1.32 40.16 4.57
CA GLY A 88 2.20 41.17 3.94
C GLY A 88 2.46 40.95 2.44
N LEU A 89 2.12 39.78 1.90
CA LEU A 89 2.34 39.37 0.51
C LEU A 89 1.04 39.20 -0.29
N LEU A 90 -0.12 39.19 0.39
CA LEU A 90 -1.42 38.86 -0.18
C LEU A 90 -2.36 40.07 -0.15
N THR A 91 -3.10 40.30 -1.23
CA THR A 91 -4.24 41.22 -1.21
C THR A 91 -5.44 40.55 -0.52
N GLN A 92 -5.89 41.09 0.62
CA GLN A 92 -6.94 40.50 1.47
C GLN A 92 -8.10 39.91 0.65
N THR A 93 -8.30 38.59 0.74
CA THR A 93 -9.41 37.89 0.07
C THR A 93 -10.15 37.01 1.09
N GLY A 94 -11.37 37.41 1.45
CA GLY A 94 -12.25 36.71 2.40
C GLY A 94 -12.95 35.47 1.85
N ILE A 95 -12.30 34.73 0.93
CA ILE A 95 -12.91 33.63 0.17
C ILE A 95 -12.48 32.24 0.71
N SER A 96 -11.51 32.17 1.63
CA SER A 96 -10.68 30.96 1.86
C SER A 96 -11.40 29.73 2.42
N SER A 97 -12.37 29.86 3.34
CA SER A 97 -12.93 28.69 4.04
C SER A 97 -13.84 27.83 3.17
N GLN A 98 -14.69 28.44 2.34
CA GLN A 98 -15.62 27.73 1.48
C GLN A 98 -14.90 27.02 0.32
N ILE A 99 -13.83 27.64 -0.19
CA ILE A 99 -12.96 27.06 -1.20
C ILE A 99 -12.23 25.82 -0.70
N ASN A 100 -11.72 25.83 0.55
CA ASN A 100 -11.05 24.66 1.10
C ASN A 100 -12.01 23.46 1.19
N GLN A 101 -13.30 23.70 1.48
CA GLN A 101 -14.32 22.64 1.46
C GLN A 101 -14.54 22.09 0.05
N GLU A 102 -14.53 22.92 -0.99
CA GLU A 102 -14.64 22.45 -2.37
C GLU A 102 -13.39 21.64 -2.81
N ALA A 103 -12.19 22.07 -2.40
CA ALA A 103 -10.96 21.32 -2.65
C ALA A 103 -10.99 19.96 -1.94
N VAL A 104 -11.41 19.92 -0.67
CA VAL A 104 -11.64 18.68 0.08
C VAL A 104 -12.62 17.77 -0.66
N LYS A 105 -13.78 18.30 -1.07
CA LYS A 105 -14.79 17.52 -1.80
C LYS A 105 -14.19 16.92 -3.08
N TYR A 106 -13.47 17.72 -3.85
CA TYR A 106 -12.83 17.26 -5.07
C TYR A 106 -11.79 16.18 -4.82
N ILE A 107 -10.95 16.34 -3.79
CA ILE A 107 -9.96 15.33 -3.41
C ILE A 107 -10.66 14.01 -3.06
N LYS A 108 -11.72 14.04 -2.25
CA LYS A 108 -12.51 12.85 -1.90
C LYS A 108 -13.14 12.17 -3.12
N GLU A 109 -13.65 12.95 -4.08
CA GLU A 109 -14.13 12.44 -5.36
C GLU A 109 -13.01 11.74 -6.15
N ARG A 110 -11.81 12.33 -6.22
CA ARG A 110 -10.66 11.72 -6.92
C ARG A 110 -10.18 10.45 -6.23
N MET A 111 -10.20 10.40 -4.90
CA MET A 111 -9.82 9.22 -4.11
C MET A 111 -10.76 8.03 -4.30
N ASN A 112 -12.02 8.26 -4.68
CA ASN A 112 -12.94 7.17 -5.03
C ASN A 112 -12.73 6.61 -6.44
N GLY A 113 -11.83 7.21 -7.23
CA GLY A 113 -11.42 6.68 -8.53
C GLY A 113 -10.31 5.63 -8.42
N ALA A 114 -9.94 5.04 -9.56
CA ALA A 114 -8.80 4.13 -9.66
C ALA A 114 -7.48 4.93 -9.57
N LEU A 115 -6.89 4.97 -8.38
CA LEU A 115 -5.58 5.58 -8.12
C LEU A 115 -4.56 4.51 -7.69
N SER A 116 -3.27 4.79 -7.92
CA SER A 116 -2.22 3.97 -7.32
C SER A 116 -2.16 4.22 -5.80
N PRO A 117 -1.65 3.26 -5.00
CA PRO A 117 -1.51 3.42 -3.55
C PRO A 117 -0.74 4.70 -3.15
N GLU A 118 0.32 5.05 -3.89
CA GLU A 118 1.14 6.24 -3.65
C GLU A 118 0.33 7.52 -3.86
N LYS A 119 -0.46 7.58 -4.93
CA LYS A 119 -1.32 8.74 -5.23
C LYS A 119 -2.43 8.88 -4.20
N SER A 120 -3.05 7.78 -3.78
CA SER A 120 -4.05 7.81 -2.71
C SER A 120 -3.45 8.27 -1.37
N MET A 121 -2.24 7.82 -1.05
CA MET A 121 -1.51 8.26 0.14
C MET A 121 -1.22 9.77 0.10
N ASN A 122 -0.78 10.28 -1.05
CA ASN A 122 -0.57 11.71 -1.22
C ASN A 122 -1.87 12.51 -1.02
N LEU A 123 -3.00 12.04 -1.59
CA LEU A 123 -4.29 12.71 -1.40
C LEU A 123 -4.78 12.68 0.06
N LEU A 124 -4.50 11.62 0.82
CA LEU A 124 -4.76 11.61 2.27
C LEU A 124 -3.92 12.65 3.01
N HIS A 125 -2.64 12.77 2.67
CA HIS A 125 -1.82 13.84 3.22
C HIS A 125 -2.36 15.22 2.85
N CYS A 126 -2.86 15.41 1.63
CA CYS A 126 -3.51 16.66 1.21
C CYS A 126 -4.75 16.99 2.05
N LEU A 127 -5.60 16.00 2.35
CA LEU A 127 -6.73 16.19 3.26
C LEU A 127 -6.27 16.59 4.67
N ASN A 128 -5.18 15.99 5.15
CA ASN A 128 -4.59 16.36 6.44
C ASN A 128 -4.02 17.79 6.44
N GLU A 129 -3.39 18.27 5.36
CA GLU A 129 -2.98 19.69 5.23
C GLU A 129 -4.19 20.64 5.28
N LEU A 130 -5.35 20.19 4.81
CA LEU A 130 -6.61 20.93 4.85
C LEU A 130 -7.39 20.76 6.17
N ASN A 131 -6.80 20.11 7.18
CA ASN A 131 -7.44 19.75 8.45
C ASN A 131 -8.72 18.91 8.31
N ASP A 132 -8.86 18.15 7.21
CA ASP A 132 -9.95 17.20 7.03
C ASP A 132 -9.47 15.78 7.35
N ASP A 133 -9.87 15.28 8.52
CA ASP A 133 -9.59 13.92 8.98
C ASP A 133 -10.83 13.01 8.95
N SER A 134 -11.87 13.41 8.20
CA SER A 134 -13.19 12.79 8.31
C SER A 134 -13.18 11.30 7.90
N ILE A 135 -12.45 10.97 6.83
CA ILE A 135 -12.32 9.58 6.33
C ILE A 135 -11.51 8.75 7.33
N VAL A 136 -10.44 9.32 7.90
CA VAL A 136 -9.60 8.65 8.89
C VAL A 136 -10.41 8.33 10.15
N LYS A 137 -11.19 9.30 10.65
CA LYS A 137 -12.09 9.12 11.80
C LYS A 137 -13.16 8.07 11.54
N GLU A 138 -13.77 8.07 10.35
CA GLU A 138 -14.76 7.07 9.97
C GLU A 138 -14.16 5.65 10.01
N VAL A 139 -13.00 5.45 9.41
CA VAL A 139 -12.30 4.16 9.42
C VAL A 139 -11.84 3.77 10.82
N GLN A 140 -11.34 4.71 11.64
CA GLN A 140 -10.98 4.45 13.05
C GLN A 140 -12.19 4.04 13.89
N HIS A 141 -13.35 4.63 13.65
CA HIS A 141 -14.58 4.23 14.32
C HIS A 141 -15.00 2.81 13.92
N GLN A 142 -14.90 2.46 12.64
CA GLN A 142 -15.14 1.10 12.15
C GLN A 142 -14.13 0.08 12.68
N LEU A 143 -12.85 0.46 12.82
CA LEU A 143 -11.81 -0.32 13.49
C LEU A 143 -12.17 -0.61 14.95
N SER A 144 -12.53 0.44 15.69
CA SER A 144 -12.80 0.36 17.13
C SER A 144 -14.06 -0.43 17.45
N SER A 145 -15.03 -0.45 16.53
CA SER A 145 -16.29 -1.21 16.67
C SER A 145 -16.17 -2.67 16.21
N GLY A 146 -15.03 -3.07 15.61
CA GLY A 146 -14.81 -4.44 15.15
C GLY A 146 -15.67 -4.86 13.95
N HIS A 147 -16.21 -3.89 13.20
CA HIS A 147 -17.17 -4.13 12.11
C HIS A 147 -16.55 -4.18 10.71
N LEU A 148 -15.25 -3.93 10.55
CA LEU A 148 -14.61 -3.80 9.22
C LEU A 148 -14.81 -4.99 8.30
N SER A 149 -14.66 -6.22 8.81
CA SER A 149 -14.79 -7.43 8.00
C SER A 149 -16.20 -7.62 7.39
N LYS A 150 -17.18 -6.81 7.78
CA LYS A 150 -18.57 -6.85 7.31
C LYS A 150 -18.96 -5.63 6.48
N VAL A 151 -18.07 -4.64 6.34
CA VAL A 151 -18.35 -3.37 5.66
C VAL A 151 -17.54 -3.30 4.38
N ASN A 152 -18.22 -3.03 3.26
CA ASN A 152 -17.54 -2.75 2.00
C ASN A 152 -16.96 -1.34 2.05
N LEU A 153 -15.64 -1.24 2.21
CA LEU A 153 -14.93 0.03 2.20
C LEU A 153 -14.80 0.60 0.78
N SER A 154 -14.96 1.92 0.65
CA SER A 154 -14.61 2.64 -0.58
C SER A 154 -13.09 2.65 -0.82
N PRO A 155 -12.61 2.93 -2.03
CA PRO A 155 -11.17 3.07 -2.30
C PRO A 155 -10.48 4.10 -1.39
N ALA A 156 -11.18 5.20 -1.06
CA ALA A 156 -10.69 6.21 -0.15
C ALA A 156 -10.56 5.69 1.30
N GLN A 157 -11.54 4.90 1.76
CA GLN A 157 -11.52 4.28 3.09
C GLN A 157 -10.44 3.19 3.19
N TRP A 158 -10.23 2.39 2.15
CA TRP A 158 -9.11 1.45 2.09
C TRP A 158 -7.76 2.17 2.20
N SER A 159 -7.61 3.26 1.46
CA SER A 159 -6.40 4.08 1.52
C SER A 159 -6.18 4.65 2.93
N ALA A 160 -7.25 5.12 3.58
CA ALA A 160 -7.18 5.61 4.96
C ALA A 160 -6.84 4.51 5.96
N LEU A 161 -7.38 3.29 5.77
CA LEU A 161 -7.02 2.13 6.58
C LEU A 161 -5.53 1.80 6.45
N VAL A 162 -4.99 1.79 5.22
CA VAL A 162 -3.55 1.61 4.99
C VAL A 162 -2.75 2.69 5.70
N PHE A 163 -3.14 3.96 5.58
CA PHE A 163 -2.48 5.08 6.25
C PHE A 163 -2.47 4.93 7.78
N ILE A 164 -3.61 4.56 8.39
CA ILE A 164 -3.73 4.33 9.83
C ILE A 164 -2.80 3.19 10.27
N LEU A 165 -2.79 2.07 9.54
CA LEU A 165 -1.99 0.89 9.90
C LEU A 165 -0.49 1.11 9.71
N LEU A 166 -0.09 1.88 8.69
CA LEU A 166 1.31 2.25 8.45
C LEU A 166 1.82 3.26 9.49
N SER A 167 0.97 4.21 9.88
CA SER A 167 1.29 5.26 10.86
C SER A 167 1.22 4.77 12.31
N SER A 168 0.60 3.60 12.56
CA SER A 168 0.56 3.01 13.88
C SER A 168 1.96 2.57 14.34
N GLU A 169 2.32 2.97 15.56
CA GLU A 169 3.52 2.53 16.28
C GLU A 169 3.32 1.15 16.94
N ALA A 170 2.11 0.59 16.91
CA ALA A 170 1.84 -0.71 17.51
C ALA A 170 2.58 -1.81 16.73
N GLY A 171 3.59 -2.41 17.36
CA GLY A 171 4.24 -3.62 16.88
C GLY A 171 3.28 -4.80 16.98
N LEU A 172 2.61 -5.15 15.88
CA LEU A 172 1.85 -6.40 15.80
C LEU A 172 2.79 -7.48 15.25
N ASP A 173 3.11 -8.49 16.06
CA ASP A 173 3.86 -9.67 15.62
C ASP A 173 3.02 -10.53 14.64
N VAL A 174 1.69 -10.40 14.69
CA VAL A 174 0.75 -11.11 13.82
C VAL A 174 -0.14 -10.14 13.07
N PHE A 175 -0.05 -10.16 11.73
CA PHE A 175 -0.94 -9.41 10.85
C PHE A 175 -1.99 -10.34 10.24
N ASP A 176 -3.22 -10.22 10.73
CA ASP A 176 -4.35 -11.07 10.31
C ASP A 176 -5.30 -10.28 9.41
N LEU A 177 -5.26 -10.55 8.10
CA LEU A 177 -6.05 -9.79 7.12
C LEU A 177 -7.55 -10.03 7.26
N ARG A 178 -7.94 -11.17 7.84
CA ARG A 178 -9.34 -11.55 8.07
C ARG A 178 -10.06 -10.59 9.02
N LYS A 179 -9.30 -9.83 9.83
CA LYS A 179 -9.85 -8.76 10.68
C LYS A 179 -10.41 -7.59 9.86
N TYR A 180 -9.94 -7.42 8.63
CA TYR A 180 -10.25 -6.26 7.80
C TYR A 180 -11.16 -6.63 6.62
N SER A 181 -10.90 -7.74 5.94
CA SER A 181 -11.83 -8.29 4.94
C SER A 181 -11.63 -9.79 4.71
N ALA A 182 -12.71 -10.48 4.36
CA ALA A 182 -12.73 -11.88 3.91
C ALA A 182 -12.73 -12.01 2.37
N SER A 183 -12.29 -10.97 1.67
CA SER A 183 -12.34 -10.87 0.21
C SER A 183 -11.01 -10.38 -0.37
N GLU A 184 -10.86 -10.40 -1.70
CA GLU A 184 -9.65 -9.94 -2.38
C GLU A 184 -9.32 -8.47 -2.14
N GLU A 185 -10.30 -7.68 -1.71
CA GLU A 185 -10.10 -6.30 -1.30
C GLU A 185 -9.11 -6.18 -0.13
N ALA A 186 -8.93 -7.24 0.67
CA ALA A 186 -7.87 -7.33 1.67
C ALA A 186 -6.47 -7.13 1.07
N LEU A 187 -6.27 -7.40 -0.23
CA LEU A 187 -5.01 -7.17 -0.93
C LEU A 187 -4.61 -5.69 -1.00
N GLN A 188 -5.56 -4.77 -0.79
CA GLN A 188 -5.23 -3.35 -0.63
C GLN A 188 -4.34 -3.10 0.61
N LEU A 189 -4.27 -4.06 1.54
CA LEU A 189 -3.36 -4.05 2.68
C LEU A 189 -2.01 -4.71 2.41
N LEU A 190 -1.71 -5.18 1.19
CA LEU A 190 -0.38 -5.70 0.87
C LEU A 190 0.77 -4.71 1.14
N PRO A 191 0.63 -3.39 0.91
CA PRO A 191 1.65 -2.43 1.33
C PRO A 191 1.88 -2.44 2.84
N VAL A 192 0.83 -2.69 3.63
CA VAL A 192 0.90 -2.86 5.08
C VAL A 192 1.66 -4.15 5.40
N VAL A 193 1.27 -5.29 4.83
CA VAL A 193 2.00 -6.56 5.02
C VAL A 193 3.48 -6.39 4.71
N LYS A 194 3.81 -5.77 3.57
CA LYS A 194 5.18 -5.46 3.19
C LYS A 194 5.83 -4.56 4.24
N ALA A 195 5.23 -3.44 4.63
CA ALA A 195 5.81 -2.57 5.65
C ALA A 195 6.02 -3.29 7.00
N TYR A 196 5.09 -4.15 7.44
CA TYR A 196 5.24 -4.94 8.67
C TYR A 196 6.41 -5.93 8.57
N CYS A 197 6.56 -6.62 7.43
CA CYS A 197 7.71 -7.48 7.15
C CYS A 197 9.05 -6.72 7.07
N PHE A 198 9.05 -5.38 6.96
CA PHE A 198 10.24 -4.56 6.78
C PHE A 198 10.54 -3.65 7.99
N LYS A 199 9.53 -3.24 8.78
CA LYS A 199 9.65 -2.36 9.97
C LYS A 199 10.64 -2.92 11.00
N VAL A 200 10.84 -4.24 11.01
CA VAL A 200 11.80 -4.96 11.88
C VAL A 200 13.27 -4.56 11.62
N PHE A 201 13.61 -3.97 10.47
CA PHE A 201 15.01 -3.73 10.09
C PHE A 201 15.58 -2.34 10.50
N ILE A 202 14.74 -1.31 10.71
CA ILE A 202 15.23 0.09 10.83
C ILE A 202 15.53 0.52 12.28
N SER A 203 14.95 -0.15 13.28
CA SER A 203 15.30 0.14 14.68
C SER A 203 16.48 -0.70 15.14
N LYS A 204 17.68 -0.10 15.18
CA LYS A 204 18.86 -0.68 15.86
C LYS A 204 18.61 -1.01 17.35
N VAL A 205 17.51 -0.53 17.93
CA VAL A 205 17.10 -0.75 19.33
C VAL A 205 16.13 -1.93 19.48
N TRP A 206 15.39 -2.31 18.42
CA TRP A 206 14.38 -3.38 18.48
C TRP A 206 14.92 -4.76 18.07
N LYS A 207 16.19 -5.04 18.41
CA LYS A 207 16.82 -6.34 18.11
C LYS A 207 16.22 -7.54 18.88
N VAL A 208 15.21 -7.34 19.72
CA VAL A 208 14.83 -8.33 20.75
C VAL A 208 13.43 -8.95 20.57
N HIS A 209 12.52 -8.38 19.77
CA HIS A 209 11.17 -8.98 19.65
C HIS A 209 10.53 -8.72 18.28
N CYS A 210 10.99 -9.43 17.25
CA CYS A 210 10.11 -9.85 16.17
C CYS A 210 10.79 -11.02 15.43
N TYR A 211 10.77 -12.19 16.06
CA TYR A 211 11.30 -13.43 15.47
C TYR A 211 10.24 -14.23 14.70
N SER A 212 9.00 -13.77 14.66
CA SER A 212 7.89 -14.39 13.94
C SER A 212 6.97 -13.29 13.44
N CYS A 213 7.13 -12.89 12.17
CA CYS A 213 6.08 -12.16 11.47
C CYS A 213 5.16 -13.22 10.85
N LEU A 214 3.95 -13.34 11.40
CA LEU A 214 2.91 -14.25 10.91
C LEU A 214 1.88 -13.45 10.11
N SER A 215 1.69 -13.82 8.85
CA SER A 215 0.60 -13.30 8.01
C SER A 215 -0.49 -14.35 7.82
N ARG A 216 -1.73 -14.02 8.18
CA ARG A 216 -2.89 -14.90 7.99
C ARG A 216 -3.80 -14.34 6.89
N LEU A 217 -3.90 -15.10 5.81
CA LEU A 217 -4.62 -14.80 4.56
C LEU A 217 -5.69 -15.85 4.24
N GLY A 218 -6.03 -16.72 5.18
CA GLY A 218 -7.05 -17.73 4.95
C GLY A 218 -8.43 -17.13 4.75
N VAL A 219 -9.24 -17.69 3.85
CA VAL A 219 -10.59 -17.18 3.53
C VAL A 219 -10.57 -15.74 2.98
N CYS A 220 -9.54 -15.38 2.20
CA CYS A 220 -9.40 -14.04 1.58
C CYS A 220 -9.58 -14.07 0.05
N ASN A 221 -10.09 -15.17 -0.50
CA ASN A 221 -10.35 -15.35 -1.93
C ASN A 221 -9.12 -15.10 -2.83
N LEU A 222 -7.93 -15.55 -2.42
CA LEU A 222 -6.68 -15.15 -3.08
C LEU A 222 -6.59 -15.53 -4.57
N THR A 223 -6.09 -14.59 -5.38
CA THR A 223 -5.84 -14.75 -6.82
C THR A 223 -4.37 -14.90 -7.19
N GLU A 224 -4.09 -15.18 -8.47
CA GLU A 224 -2.73 -15.23 -9.02
C GLU A 224 -1.93 -13.94 -8.76
N ARG A 225 -2.58 -12.76 -8.89
CA ARG A 225 -1.97 -11.46 -8.56
C ARG A 225 -1.54 -11.36 -7.09
N SER A 226 -2.33 -11.95 -6.20
CA SER A 226 -2.01 -12.02 -4.76
C SER A 226 -0.73 -12.82 -4.55
N CYS A 227 -0.61 -13.94 -5.25
CA CYS A 227 0.54 -14.82 -5.18
C CYS A 227 1.81 -14.19 -5.75
N GLU A 228 1.68 -13.42 -6.83
CA GLU A 228 2.78 -12.63 -7.39
C GLU A 228 3.32 -11.62 -6.37
N ALA A 229 2.42 -10.87 -5.72
CA ALA A 229 2.82 -9.89 -4.71
C ALA A 229 3.48 -10.56 -3.49
N LEU A 230 2.93 -11.68 -3.00
CA LEU A 230 3.52 -12.45 -1.91
C LEU A 230 4.88 -13.04 -2.29
N SER A 231 5.02 -13.52 -3.53
CA SER A 231 6.29 -14.00 -4.08
C SER A 231 7.37 -12.91 -4.07
N SER A 232 6.99 -11.67 -4.40
CA SER A 232 7.89 -10.51 -4.31
C SER A 232 8.31 -10.22 -2.86
N ILE A 233 7.40 -10.36 -1.89
CA ILE A 233 7.72 -10.21 -0.46
C ILE A 233 8.68 -11.32 -0.01
N LEU A 234 8.41 -12.57 -0.35
CA LEU A 234 9.26 -13.72 0.00
C LEU A 234 10.66 -13.63 -0.61
N SER A 235 10.76 -13.10 -1.84
CA SER A 235 12.03 -12.92 -2.55
C SER A 235 12.87 -11.74 -2.07
N SER A 236 12.32 -10.87 -1.21
CA SER A 236 12.99 -9.65 -0.80
C SER A 236 14.07 -9.91 0.26
N GLN A 237 15.27 -9.37 0.05
CA GLN A 237 16.40 -9.45 0.99
C GLN A 237 16.09 -8.95 2.40
N SER A 238 15.15 -8.02 2.51
CA SER A 238 14.74 -7.40 3.77
C SER A 238 13.48 -8.05 4.37
N SER A 239 13.01 -9.16 3.82
CA SER A 239 11.82 -9.85 4.33
C SER A 239 12.11 -10.53 5.66
N SER A 240 11.35 -10.17 6.69
CA SER A 240 11.36 -10.87 7.99
C SER A 240 10.21 -11.87 8.15
N LEU A 241 9.47 -12.20 7.07
CA LEU A 241 8.34 -13.12 7.14
C LEU A 241 8.84 -14.53 7.52
N ARG A 242 8.22 -15.13 8.54
CA ARG A 242 8.58 -16.48 9.04
C ARG A 242 7.44 -17.46 8.94
N GLU A 243 6.21 -16.98 9.06
CA GLU A 243 5.04 -17.82 8.96
C GLU A 243 4.00 -17.21 8.01
N LEU A 244 3.46 -18.04 7.13
CA LEU A 244 2.44 -17.65 6.18
C LEU A 244 1.33 -18.69 6.17
N ASP A 245 0.12 -18.26 6.50
CA ASP A 245 -1.09 -19.10 6.49
C ASP A 245 -2.03 -18.61 5.40
N MET A 246 -2.19 -19.40 4.34
CA MET A 246 -3.08 -19.16 3.20
C MET A 246 -4.17 -20.24 3.10
N SER A 247 -4.47 -20.95 4.19
CA SER A 247 -5.41 -22.07 4.24
C SER A 247 -6.86 -21.64 3.95
N ASN A 248 -7.72 -22.51 3.42
CA ASN A 248 -9.12 -22.23 3.07
C ASN A 248 -9.25 -21.10 2.02
N ASN A 249 -8.47 -21.19 0.95
CA ASN A 249 -8.59 -20.31 -0.22
C ASN A 249 -8.92 -21.14 -1.46
N ASP A 250 -10.18 -21.53 -1.58
CA ASP A 250 -10.68 -22.49 -2.59
C ASP A 250 -10.43 -22.04 -4.05
N ASN A 251 -10.23 -20.74 -4.28
CA ASN A 251 -9.98 -20.14 -5.59
C ASN A 251 -8.49 -19.98 -5.93
N LEU A 252 -7.58 -20.46 -5.08
CA LEU A 252 -6.14 -20.37 -5.33
C LEU A 252 -5.73 -21.30 -6.48
N GLN A 253 -5.54 -20.72 -7.66
CA GLN A 253 -5.16 -21.46 -8.86
C GLN A 253 -3.73 -21.99 -8.80
N VAL A 254 -3.46 -23.07 -9.54
CA VAL A 254 -2.12 -23.66 -9.65
C VAL A 254 -1.08 -22.68 -10.19
N SER A 255 -1.47 -21.75 -11.06
CA SER A 255 -0.59 -20.66 -11.52
C SER A 255 -0.14 -19.76 -10.36
N GLY A 256 -1.07 -19.39 -9.48
CA GLY A 256 -0.77 -18.66 -8.25
C GLY A 256 0.23 -19.40 -7.35
N VAL A 257 0.01 -20.69 -7.10
CA VAL A 257 0.95 -21.49 -6.28
C VAL A 257 2.34 -21.57 -6.91
N LYS A 258 2.43 -21.67 -8.24
CA LYS A 258 3.72 -21.61 -8.95
C LYS A 258 4.44 -20.30 -8.72
N LEU A 259 3.72 -19.16 -8.78
CA LEU A 259 4.31 -17.85 -8.47
C LEU A 259 4.82 -17.79 -7.04
N LEU A 260 4.06 -18.31 -6.06
CA LEU A 260 4.54 -18.44 -4.67
C LEU A 260 5.81 -19.30 -4.58
N CYS A 261 5.88 -20.41 -5.32
CA CYS A 261 7.06 -21.28 -5.34
C CYS A 261 8.32 -20.56 -5.86
N VAL A 262 8.18 -19.61 -6.80
CA VAL A 262 9.31 -18.77 -7.25
C VAL A 262 9.89 -17.98 -6.07
N GLY A 263 9.01 -17.42 -5.22
CA GLY A 263 9.42 -16.69 -4.03
C GLY A 263 10.01 -17.59 -2.95
N LEU A 264 9.39 -18.75 -2.70
CA LEU A 264 9.89 -19.74 -1.75
C LEU A 264 11.28 -20.29 -2.12
N GLY A 265 11.53 -20.48 -3.41
CA GLY A 265 12.81 -20.98 -3.92
C GLY A 265 13.92 -19.93 -3.96
N ASN A 266 13.62 -18.67 -3.60
CA ASN A 266 14.61 -17.61 -3.55
C ASN A 266 15.54 -17.79 -2.33
N PRO A 267 16.87 -17.64 -2.48
CA PRO A 267 17.82 -17.80 -1.36
C PRO A 267 17.64 -16.77 -0.23
N HIS A 268 16.91 -15.68 -0.48
CA HIS A 268 16.57 -14.67 0.52
C HIS A 268 15.26 -14.98 1.26
N CYS A 269 14.49 -15.98 0.81
CA CYS A 269 13.27 -16.38 1.49
C CYS A 269 13.63 -16.98 2.85
N MET A 270 13.12 -16.38 3.92
CA MET A 270 13.39 -16.83 5.28
C MET A 270 12.17 -17.54 5.92
N LEU A 271 11.17 -17.92 5.12
CA LEU A 271 9.94 -18.52 5.60
C LEU A 271 10.22 -19.89 6.26
N GLU A 272 9.69 -20.10 7.47
CA GLU A 272 9.84 -21.31 8.26
C GLU A 272 8.57 -22.17 8.27
N THR A 273 7.40 -21.53 8.23
CA THR A 273 6.10 -22.23 8.20
C THR A 273 5.23 -21.74 7.06
N LEU A 274 4.69 -22.67 6.27
CA LEU A 274 3.72 -22.41 5.22
C LEU A 274 2.50 -23.30 5.42
N ARG A 275 1.31 -22.71 5.48
CA ARG A 275 0.04 -23.44 5.56
C ARG A 275 -0.80 -23.14 4.32
N LEU A 276 -1.15 -24.17 3.56
CA LEU A 276 -2.00 -24.12 2.37
C LEU A 276 -3.18 -25.09 2.50
N ALA A 277 -3.58 -25.44 3.73
CA ALA A 277 -4.60 -26.47 3.96
C ALA A 277 -5.94 -26.05 3.33
N ASP A 278 -6.62 -26.98 2.67
CA ASP A 278 -7.91 -26.73 1.99
C ASP A 278 -7.90 -25.53 1.03
N SER A 279 -6.80 -25.33 0.28
CA SER A 279 -6.66 -24.20 -0.65
C SER A 279 -6.47 -24.63 -2.11
N LEU A 280 -6.31 -25.93 -2.38
CA LEU A 280 -5.96 -26.42 -3.72
C LEU A 280 -7.09 -27.30 -4.27
N PHE A 281 -8.14 -26.69 -4.81
CA PHE A 281 -9.23 -27.42 -5.45
C PHE A 281 -9.32 -27.11 -6.96
N GLN A 282 -8.70 -27.94 -7.80
CA GLN A 282 -9.11 -28.16 -9.20
C GLN A 282 -8.35 -29.32 -9.87
N GLU A 283 -9.11 -30.26 -10.43
CA GLU A 283 -8.78 -31.35 -11.37
C GLU A 283 -7.47 -32.15 -11.17
N ILE A 284 -7.65 -33.45 -10.92
CA ILE A 284 -6.66 -34.52 -10.61
C ILE A 284 -5.33 -34.48 -11.40
N TRP A 285 -5.31 -33.95 -12.62
CA TRP A 285 -4.12 -33.93 -13.48
C TRP A 285 -3.24 -32.68 -13.35
N ILE A 286 -3.75 -31.58 -12.78
CA ILE A 286 -3.01 -30.32 -12.65
C ILE A 286 -2.14 -30.32 -11.37
N PHE A 287 -2.48 -31.19 -10.40
CA PHE A 287 -1.79 -31.31 -9.12
C PHE A 287 -0.32 -31.69 -9.20
N HIS A 288 0.08 -32.55 -10.15
CA HIS A 288 1.49 -32.99 -10.25
C HIS A 288 2.46 -31.82 -10.44
N ASN A 289 2.08 -30.83 -11.24
CA ASN A 289 2.92 -29.68 -11.54
C ASN A 289 3.05 -28.73 -10.33
N CYS A 290 2.02 -28.67 -9.49
CA CYS A 290 2.04 -27.89 -8.25
C CYS A 290 3.04 -28.48 -7.25
N PHE A 291 2.90 -29.77 -6.92
CA PHE A 291 3.83 -30.46 -5.99
C PHE A 291 5.25 -30.51 -6.52
N THR A 292 5.45 -30.62 -7.85
CA THR A 292 6.78 -30.54 -8.46
C THR A 292 7.42 -29.16 -8.26
N SER A 293 6.65 -28.09 -8.41
CA SER A 293 7.14 -26.71 -8.21
C SER A 293 7.50 -26.48 -6.75
N LEU A 294 6.66 -26.95 -5.83
CA LEU A 294 6.91 -26.87 -4.40
C LEU A 294 8.15 -27.68 -3.99
N ALA A 295 8.27 -28.91 -4.49
CA ALA A 295 9.44 -29.75 -4.25
C ALA A 295 10.73 -29.11 -4.77
N THR A 296 10.67 -28.47 -5.93
CA THR A 296 11.81 -27.72 -6.50
C THR A 296 12.19 -26.54 -5.61
N ALA A 297 11.20 -25.75 -5.17
CA ALA A 297 11.44 -24.61 -4.28
C ALA A 297 12.03 -25.03 -2.91
N LEU A 298 11.59 -26.16 -2.36
CA LEU A 298 12.10 -26.68 -1.07
C LEU A 298 13.52 -27.22 -1.16
N ARG A 299 13.90 -27.74 -2.34
CA ARG A 299 15.28 -28.18 -2.62
C ARG A 299 16.22 -27.03 -2.96
N SER A 300 15.70 -25.84 -3.22
CA SER A 300 16.53 -24.65 -3.40
C SER A 300 17.33 -24.37 -2.12
N ASN A 301 18.62 -24.09 -2.27
CA ASN A 301 19.51 -23.86 -1.14
C ASN A 301 19.75 -22.35 -0.89
N PRO A 302 19.55 -21.82 0.34
CA PRO A 302 18.97 -22.46 1.51
C PRO A 302 17.48 -22.14 1.68
N SER A 303 16.61 -23.14 1.55
CA SER A 303 15.25 -23.06 2.12
C SER A 303 15.33 -23.07 3.65
N TYR A 304 14.49 -22.27 4.30
CA TYR A 304 14.33 -22.24 5.76
C TYR A 304 13.04 -22.95 6.21
N LEU A 305 12.27 -23.49 5.26
CA LEU A 305 10.97 -24.07 5.57
C LEU A 305 11.12 -25.35 6.40
N LYS A 306 10.54 -25.33 7.60
CA LYS A 306 10.51 -26.42 8.58
C LYS A 306 9.13 -27.06 8.67
N GLU A 307 8.08 -26.28 8.43
CA GLU A 307 6.70 -26.74 8.54
C GLU A 307 5.93 -26.43 7.26
N LEU A 308 5.26 -27.44 6.72
CA LEU A 308 4.42 -27.33 5.55
C LEU A 308 3.10 -28.06 5.81
N ASP A 309 2.00 -27.32 5.86
CA ASP A 309 0.67 -27.90 6.01
C ASP A 309 -0.04 -27.91 4.65
N LEU A 310 -0.27 -29.10 4.11
CA LEU A 310 -1.00 -29.37 2.88
C LEU A 310 -2.27 -30.18 3.14
N SER A 311 -2.73 -30.24 4.39
CA SER A 311 -3.93 -30.98 4.80
C SER A 311 -5.12 -30.63 3.89
N TYR A 312 -5.97 -31.61 3.61
CA TYR A 312 -7.18 -31.42 2.80
C TYR A 312 -6.96 -31.06 1.31
N ASN A 313 -5.73 -31.08 0.77
CA ASN A 313 -5.45 -30.78 -0.65
C ASN A 313 -5.39 -31.99 -1.60
N HIS A 314 -5.85 -33.17 -1.18
CA HIS A 314 -5.92 -34.41 -1.98
C HIS A 314 -4.77 -34.65 -2.98
N PRO A 315 -3.50 -34.79 -2.53
CA PRO A 315 -2.31 -34.84 -3.39
C PRO A 315 -2.25 -35.99 -4.41
N GLY A 316 -3.10 -37.01 -4.27
CA GLY A 316 -3.06 -38.23 -5.07
C GLY A 316 -1.77 -39.04 -4.87
N ASN A 317 -1.66 -40.20 -5.53
CA ASN A 317 -0.52 -41.11 -5.35
C ASN A 317 0.82 -40.49 -5.76
N SER A 318 0.83 -39.70 -6.84
CA SER A 318 2.04 -39.05 -7.35
C SER A 318 2.52 -37.91 -6.44
N GLY A 319 1.59 -37.06 -5.95
CA GLY A 319 1.89 -36.03 -4.97
C GLY A 319 2.40 -36.62 -3.65
N MET A 320 1.75 -37.67 -3.12
CA MET A 320 2.20 -38.36 -1.91
C MET A 320 3.61 -38.94 -2.04
N LYS A 321 3.96 -39.47 -3.22
CA LYS A 321 5.32 -39.97 -3.49
C LYS A 321 6.36 -38.84 -3.47
N LEU A 322 6.05 -37.68 -4.08
CA LEU A 322 6.92 -36.51 -4.06
C LEU A 322 7.11 -35.95 -2.64
N LEU A 323 6.01 -35.83 -1.88
CA LEU A 323 6.01 -35.37 -0.50
C LEU A 323 6.82 -36.30 0.43
N SER A 324 6.72 -37.62 0.23
CA SER A 324 7.53 -38.59 0.98
C SER A 324 9.01 -38.46 0.64
N ALA A 325 9.35 -38.31 -0.63
CA ALA A 325 10.73 -38.11 -1.07
C ALA A 325 11.35 -36.79 -0.55
N LEU A 326 10.54 -35.76 -0.31
CA LEU A 326 11.01 -34.50 0.30
C LEU A 326 11.41 -34.67 1.77
N LYS A 327 10.71 -35.52 2.54
CA LYS A 327 11.08 -35.80 3.95
C LYS A 327 12.39 -36.55 4.08
N GLU A 328 12.72 -37.37 3.08
CA GLU A 328 13.94 -38.18 3.07
C GLU A 328 15.15 -37.40 2.49
N ASP A 329 14.92 -36.24 1.90
CA ASP A 329 15.95 -35.44 1.24
C ASP A 329 16.80 -34.68 2.29
N PRO A 330 18.11 -34.95 2.41
CA PRO A 330 18.96 -34.32 3.43
C PRO A 330 19.18 -32.82 3.19
N HIS A 331 18.86 -32.31 2.00
CA HIS A 331 18.96 -30.89 1.68
C HIS A 331 17.69 -30.11 2.04
N VAL A 332 16.61 -30.80 2.41
CA VAL A 332 15.33 -30.21 2.82
C VAL A 332 15.29 -30.13 4.34
N LYS A 333 14.94 -28.97 4.90
CA LYS A 333 14.87 -28.73 6.36
C LYS A 333 13.51 -29.04 6.98
N LEU A 334 12.62 -29.66 6.21
CA LEU A 334 11.24 -29.88 6.60
C LEU A 334 11.16 -30.92 7.72
N VAL A 335 10.69 -30.49 8.89
CA VAL A 335 10.48 -31.33 10.08
C VAL A 335 9.04 -31.82 10.14
N ILE A 336 8.10 -30.96 9.76
CA ILE A 336 6.67 -31.19 9.87
C ILE A 336 6.02 -31.05 8.49
N LEU A 337 5.29 -32.09 8.07
CA LEU A 337 4.49 -32.09 6.85
C LEU A 337 3.17 -32.79 7.14
N TRP A 338 2.08 -32.05 7.01
CA TRP A 338 0.70 -32.48 7.28
C TRP A 338 -0.06 -32.61 5.96
#